data_AF-A0A2A4T7B3-F1
#
_entry.id   AF-A0A2A4T7B3-F1
#
_cell.length_a   1.000
_cell.length_b   1.000
_cell.length_c   1.000
_cell.angle_alpha   90.00
_cell.angle_beta   90.00
_cell.angle_gamma   90.00
#
_symmetry.space_group_name_H-M   'P 1'
#
loop_
_entity.id
_entity.type
_entity.pdbx_description
1 polymer ?
#
loop_
_entity_poly.entity_id
_entity_poly.type
_entity_poly.pdbx_seq_one_letter_code
_entity_poly.pdbx_strand_id
1 'polypeptide(L)'
;MNKTELFNFLETRDCTILLDLLQVAYDEMNTTQRHMVFGELIKKMPPSVVNGSTLFKEIVFFHQESLSGYYYAPFDINSKNFSHIPEETEEWFDRLSDLLQKSMLLTKQDEHPSAVKCFKILYKLIEHMEQGDEIIFAEEYGDWMIQGDQKAFARAYLTSLAATTTPSDFTETAIPLIKNDISCVNKIYASALAVANREQKALLNKELQARRIEIKL
;
A
#
# COMPACT_ATOMS: atom_id res chain seq x y z
N MET A 1 26.09 -15.55 23.94
CA MET A 1 25.92 -16.58 22.88
C MET A 1 27.06 -16.44 21.88
N ASN A 2 27.79 -17.52 21.56
CA ASN A 2 28.88 -17.48 20.59
C ASN A 2 28.32 -17.72 19.17
N LYS A 3 28.45 -16.72 18.28
CA LYS A 3 27.91 -16.79 16.91
C LYS A 3 28.53 -17.93 16.11
N THR A 4 29.84 -18.12 16.19
CA THR A 4 30.55 -19.13 15.40
C THR A 4 30.13 -20.53 15.81
N GLU A 5 30.07 -20.82 17.11
CA GLU A 5 29.63 -22.12 17.61
C GLU A 5 28.18 -22.43 17.24
N LEU A 6 27.30 -21.44 17.33
CA LEU A 6 25.89 -21.59 16.94
C LEU A 6 25.77 -21.95 15.45
N PHE A 7 26.42 -21.21 14.56
CA PHE A 7 26.27 -21.45 13.12
C PHE A 7 26.95 -22.76 12.69
N ASN A 8 28.09 -23.13 13.28
CA ASN A 8 28.69 -24.45 13.06
C ASN A 8 27.73 -25.59 13.47
N PHE A 9 26.96 -25.40 14.56
CA PHE A 9 25.94 -26.37 14.96
C PHE A 9 24.77 -26.39 13.98
N LEU A 10 24.26 -25.23 13.56
CA LEU A 10 23.14 -25.09 12.63
C LEU A 10 23.44 -25.64 11.23
N GLU A 11 24.67 -25.51 10.73
CA GLU A 11 25.11 -26.07 9.44
C GLU A 11 24.93 -27.59 9.34
N THR A 12 24.84 -28.29 10.48
CA THR A 12 24.65 -29.74 10.54
C THR A 12 23.20 -30.17 10.78
N ARG A 13 22.26 -29.22 10.87
CA ARG A 13 20.84 -29.49 11.14
C ARG A 13 20.04 -29.70 9.86
N ASP A 14 18.91 -30.38 9.99
CA ASP A 14 17.95 -30.55 8.91
C ASP A 14 17.24 -29.22 8.58
N CYS A 15 16.89 -29.04 7.30
CA CYS A 15 16.17 -27.86 6.82
C CYS A 15 14.87 -27.60 7.57
N THR A 16 14.13 -28.63 8.01
CA THR A 16 12.90 -28.45 8.79
C THR A 16 13.18 -27.74 10.11
N ILE A 17 14.25 -28.11 10.82
CA ILE A 17 14.64 -27.45 12.07
C ILE A 17 15.01 -25.98 11.82
N LEU A 18 15.71 -25.70 10.72
CA LEU A 18 16.07 -24.34 10.35
C LEU A 18 14.83 -23.50 10.00
N LEU A 19 13.85 -24.08 9.31
CA LEU A 19 12.57 -23.43 9.00
C LEU A 19 11.76 -23.13 10.25
N ASP A 20 11.68 -24.07 11.19
CA ASP A 20 10.99 -23.87 12.47
C ASP A 20 11.62 -22.72 13.27
N LEU A 21 12.96 -22.67 13.32
CA LEU A 21 13.69 -21.57 13.96
C LEU A 21 13.45 -20.22 13.27
N LEU A 22 13.40 -20.19 11.93
CA LEU A 22 13.11 -18.98 11.17
C LEU A 22 11.67 -18.50 11.39
N GLN A 23 10.71 -19.42 11.55
CA GLN A 23 9.33 -19.08 11.86
C GLN A 23 9.22 -18.43 13.23
N VAL A 24 9.81 -19.04 14.27
CA VAL A 24 9.86 -18.46 15.61
C VAL A 24 10.58 -17.11 15.59
N ALA A 25 11.70 -17.02 14.87
CA ALA A 25 12.44 -15.77 14.75
C ALA A 25 11.61 -14.68 14.04
N TYR A 26 10.81 -15.03 13.03
CA TYR A 26 9.91 -14.08 12.37
C TYR A 26 8.85 -13.55 13.35
N ASP A 27 8.24 -14.43 14.14
CA ASP A 27 7.19 -14.05 15.09
C ASP A 27 7.71 -13.12 16.21
N GLU A 28 8.96 -13.34 16.66
CA GLU A 28 9.61 -12.52 17.71
C GLU A 28 10.25 -11.23 17.20
N MET A 29 10.56 -11.13 15.89
CA MET A 29 11.15 -9.93 15.31
C MET A 29 10.13 -8.82 15.15
N ASN A 30 10.55 -7.57 15.38
CA ASN A 30 9.77 -6.42 14.98
C ASN A 30 9.80 -6.19 13.46
N THR A 31 8.94 -5.30 12.98
CA THR A 31 8.79 -4.94 11.56
C THR A 31 10.12 -4.63 10.87
N THR A 32 10.90 -3.71 11.42
CA THR A 32 12.22 -3.33 10.90
C THR A 32 13.19 -4.53 10.82
N GLN A 33 13.22 -5.39 11.84
CA GLN A 33 14.07 -6.59 11.84
C GLN A 33 13.65 -7.60 10.77
N ARG A 34 12.34 -7.82 10.58
CA ARG A 34 11.82 -8.69 9.52
C ARG A 34 12.26 -8.22 8.14
N HIS A 35 12.23 -6.91 7.87
CA HIS A 35 12.74 -6.37 6.61
C HIS A 35 14.23 -6.59 6.41
N MET A 36 15.05 -6.36 7.44
CA MET A 36 16.50 -6.56 7.36
C MET A 36 16.86 -8.02 7.06
N VAL A 37 16.12 -8.98 7.62
CA VAL A 37 16.42 -10.40 7.48
C VAL A 37 15.79 -11.01 6.22
N PHE A 38 14.53 -10.69 5.93
CA PHE A 38 13.72 -11.37 4.91
C PHE A 38 13.39 -10.51 3.69
N GLY A 39 13.58 -9.19 3.74
CA GLY A 39 13.11 -8.27 2.70
C GLY A 39 13.65 -8.57 1.30
N GLU A 40 14.94 -8.92 1.18
CA GLU A 40 15.55 -9.29 -0.10
C GLU A 40 15.08 -10.63 -0.65
N LEU A 41 14.63 -11.55 0.23
CA LEU A 41 14.02 -12.80 -0.19
C LEU A 41 12.60 -12.57 -0.70
N ILE A 42 11.80 -11.78 0.03
CA ILE A 42 10.42 -11.44 -0.34
C ILE A 42 10.39 -10.78 -1.73
N LYS A 43 11.30 -9.84 -2.02
CA LYS A 43 11.42 -9.20 -3.34
C LYS A 43 11.65 -10.17 -4.51
N LYS A 44 12.22 -11.35 -4.23
CA LYS A 44 12.51 -12.39 -5.24
C LYS A 44 11.42 -13.45 -5.32
N MET A 45 10.46 -13.47 -4.39
CA MET A 45 9.36 -14.41 -4.43
C MET A 45 8.48 -14.13 -5.66
N PRO A 46 8.11 -15.16 -6.43
CA PRO A 46 7.18 -14.96 -7.52
C PRO A 46 5.82 -14.50 -6.95
N PRO A 47 5.14 -13.56 -7.63
CA PRO A 47 3.81 -13.14 -7.19
C PRO A 47 2.87 -14.35 -7.24
N SER A 48 2.17 -14.60 -6.13
CA SER A 48 1.14 -15.63 -6.07
C SER A 48 -0.13 -15.15 -6.79
N VAL A 49 -0.94 -16.11 -7.26
CA VAL A 49 -2.31 -15.83 -7.72
C VAL A 49 -3.10 -15.31 -6.52
N VAL A 50 -3.85 -14.23 -6.73
CA VAL A 50 -4.58 -13.56 -5.65
C VAL A 50 -6.06 -13.81 -5.86
N ASN A 51 -6.73 -14.37 -4.85
CA ASN A 51 -8.18 -14.53 -4.90
C ASN A 51 -8.87 -13.22 -4.47
N GLY A 52 -9.62 -12.59 -5.39
CA GLY A 52 -10.26 -11.30 -5.13
C GLY A 52 -11.20 -11.28 -3.92
N SER A 53 -11.94 -12.37 -3.66
CA SER A 53 -12.86 -12.44 -2.51
C SER A 53 -12.15 -12.56 -1.17
N THR A 54 -11.00 -13.24 -1.15
CA THR A 54 -10.17 -13.40 0.05
C THR A 54 -9.46 -12.09 0.36
N LEU A 55 -8.86 -11.46 -0.66
CA LEU A 55 -8.21 -10.16 -0.50
C LEU A 55 -9.20 -9.10 -0.02
N PHE A 56 -10.41 -9.06 -0.58
CA PHE A 56 -11.41 -8.09 -0.16
C PHE A 56 -11.76 -8.22 1.33
N LYS A 57 -11.89 -9.45 1.85
CA LYS A 57 -12.13 -9.67 3.29
C LYS A 57 -10.96 -9.20 4.14
N GLU A 58 -9.73 -9.51 3.71
CA GLU A 58 -8.49 -9.07 4.37
C GLU A 58 -8.43 -7.53 4.46
N ILE A 59 -8.74 -6.84 3.36
CA ILE A 59 -8.78 -5.38 3.29
C ILE A 59 -9.88 -4.78 4.17
N VAL A 60 -11.07 -5.38 4.19
CA VAL A 60 -12.17 -4.91 5.05
C VAL A 60 -11.77 -5.03 6.53
N PHE A 61 -11.14 -6.14 6.90
CA PHE A 61 -10.65 -6.35 8.26
C PHE A 61 -9.56 -5.33 8.62
N PHE A 62 -8.55 -5.15 7.77
CA PHE A 62 -7.50 -4.14 7.96
C PHE A 62 -8.06 -2.71 8.09
N HIS A 63 -9.05 -2.35 7.27
CA HIS A 63 -9.72 -1.05 7.34
C HIS A 63 -10.46 -0.87 8.68
N GLN A 64 -11.11 -1.92 9.20
CA GLN A 64 -11.76 -1.88 10.50
C GLN A 64 -10.76 -1.74 11.64
N GLU A 65 -9.65 -2.48 11.62
CA GLU A 65 -8.58 -2.35 12.61
C GLU A 65 -8.00 -0.94 12.62
N SER A 66 -7.67 -0.41 11.44
CA SER A 66 -7.16 0.95 11.28
C SER A 66 -8.08 2.00 11.90
N LEU A 67 -9.38 1.96 11.57
CA LEU A 67 -10.35 2.93 12.11
C LEU A 67 -10.68 2.72 13.59
N SER A 68 -10.36 1.56 14.16
CA SER A 68 -10.54 1.29 15.59
C SER A 68 -9.43 1.88 16.46
N GLY A 69 -8.38 2.44 15.85
CA GLY A 69 -7.18 2.91 16.54
C GLY A 69 -6.24 1.78 16.96
N TYR A 70 -6.38 0.56 16.38
CA TYR A 70 -5.49 -0.57 16.68
C TYR A 70 -4.01 -0.22 16.45
N TYR A 71 -3.76 0.57 15.41
CA TYR A 71 -2.43 1.03 14.99
C TYR A 71 -2.02 2.38 15.59
N TYR A 72 -2.90 3.01 16.36
CA TYR A 72 -2.64 4.29 16.99
C TYR A 72 -1.91 4.08 18.32
N ALA A 73 -0.59 4.25 18.30
CA ALA A 73 0.29 4.03 19.45
C ALA A 73 0.97 5.34 19.89
N PRO A 74 0.25 6.25 20.59
CA PRO A 74 0.80 7.51 21.02
C PRO A 74 1.85 7.34 22.14
N PHE A 75 2.87 8.19 22.11
CA PHE A 75 3.86 8.30 23.17
C PHE A 75 4.23 9.76 23.44
N ASP A 76 4.79 10.03 24.62
CA ASP A 76 5.23 11.38 24.99
C ASP A 76 6.43 11.82 24.14
N ILE A 77 6.17 12.70 23.17
CA ILE A 77 7.18 13.28 22.30
C ILE A 77 8.06 14.27 23.08
N ASN A 78 9.36 14.13 22.92
CA ASN A 78 10.41 15.00 23.45
C ASN A 78 11.56 15.10 22.43
N SER A 79 12.55 15.95 22.74
CA SER A 79 13.66 16.23 21.82
C SER A 79 14.55 15.02 21.47
N LYS A 80 14.41 13.89 22.17
CA LYS A 80 15.19 12.66 21.89
C LYS A 80 14.43 11.63 21.06
N ASN A 81 13.10 11.69 21.00
CA ASN A 81 12.26 10.68 20.35
C ASN A 81 11.28 11.25 19.32
N PHE A 82 11.35 12.55 18.98
CA PHE A 82 10.44 13.17 17.99
C PHE A 82 10.51 12.53 16.59
N SER A 83 11.63 11.91 16.23
CA SER A 83 11.79 11.18 14.96
C SER A 83 11.45 9.68 15.08
N HIS A 84 11.01 9.22 16.25
CA HIS A 84 10.66 7.82 16.45
C HIS A 84 9.29 7.54 15.83
N ILE A 85 9.23 6.52 14.99
CA ILE A 85 8.00 5.97 14.46
C ILE A 85 7.67 4.72 15.30
N PRO A 86 6.47 4.64 15.91
CA PRO A 86 6.01 3.44 16.61
C PRO A 86 6.00 2.23 15.68
N GLU A 87 6.23 1.06 16.24
CA GLU A 87 6.19 -0.20 15.49
C GLU A 87 4.82 -0.42 14.84
N GLU A 88 3.74 -0.02 15.52
CA GLU A 88 2.37 -0.11 15.04
C GLU A 88 2.17 0.76 13.78
N THR A 89 2.78 1.95 13.73
CA THR A 89 2.76 2.80 12.55
C THR A 89 3.55 2.15 11.41
N GLU A 90 4.73 1.56 11.67
CA GLU A 90 5.48 0.81 10.65
C GLU A 90 4.67 -0.38 10.11
N GLU A 91 4.06 -1.17 11.00
CA GLU A 91 3.23 -2.33 10.64
C GLU A 91 2.05 -1.90 9.75
N TRP A 92 1.40 -0.78 10.08
CA TRP A 92 0.29 -0.26 9.30
C TRP A 92 0.69 0.08 7.87
N PHE A 93 1.82 0.78 7.68
CA PHE A 93 2.32 1.14 6.35
C PHE A 93 2.72 -0.08 5.53
N ASP A 94 3.37 -1.07 6.15
CA ASP A 94 3.72 -2.32 5.51
C ASP A 94 2.50 -3.09 5.03
N ARG A 95 1.51 -3.23 5.92
CA ARG A 95 0.28 -3.97 5.63
C ARG A 95 -0.53 -3.26 4.54
N LEU A 96 -0.61 -1.92 4.57
CA LEU A 96 -1.20 -1.13 3.48
C LEU A 96 -0.49 -1.38 2.14
N SER A 97 0.85 -1.37 2.15
CA SER A 97 1.69 -1.57 0.96
C SER A 97 1.47 -2.95 0.34
N ASP A 98 1.46 -4.00 1.16
CA ASP A 98 1.18 -5.37 0.72
C ASP A 98 -0.21 -5.51 0.10
N LEU A 99 -1.22 -4.89 0.71
CA LEU A 99 -2.60 -4.92 0.21
C LEU A 99 -2.76 -4.15 -1.11
N LEU A 100 -2.05 -3.03 -1.29
CA LEU A 100 -1.98 -2.31 -2.57
C LEU A 100 -1.30 -3.16 -3.65
N GLN A 101 -0.20 -3.83 -3.31
CA GLN A 101 0.51 -4.72 -4.22
C GLN A 101 -0.36 -5.92 -4.64
N LYS A 102 -1.04 -6.58 -3.70
CA LYS A 102 -2.00 -7.67 -3.98
C LYS A 102 -3.18 -7.16 -4.84
N SER A 103 -3.68 -5.96 -4.59
CA SER A 103 -4.75 -5.33 -5.39
C SER A 103 -4.31 -5.05 -6.83
N MET A 104 -3.05 -4.62 -7.02
CA MET A 104 -2.45 -4.49 -8.36
C MET A 104 -2.35 -5.84 -9.07
N LEU A 105 -2.07 -6.94 -8.36
CA LEU A 105 -2.07 -8.28 -8.95
C LEU A 105 -3.45 -8.68 -9.47
N LEU A 106 -4.54 -8.27 -8.82
CA LEU A 106 -5.90 -8.50 -9.34
C LEU A 106 -6.12 -7.79 -10.67
N THR A 107 -5.64 -6.55 -10.83
CA THR A 107 -5.67 -5.85 -12.12
C THR A 107 -4.89 -6.62 -13.19
N LYS A 108 -3.72 -7.17 -12.86
CA LYS A 108 -2.91 -7.98 -13.80
C LYS A 108 -3.56 -9.32 -14.16
N GLN A 109 -4.49 -9.81 -13.33
CA GLN A 109 -5.27 -11.02 -13.55
C GLN A 109 -6.61 -10.73 -14.26
N ASP A 110 -6.81 -9.50 -14.76
CA ASP A 110 -8.08 -9.03 -15.35
C ASP A 110 -9.30 -9.14 -14.43
N GLU A 111 -9.09 -9.31 -13.11
CA GLU A 111 -10.14 -9.26 -12.09
C GLU A 111 -10.52 -7.82 -11.72
N HIS A 112 -10.82 -7.00 -12.74
CA HIS A 112 -11.06 -5.57 -12.57
C HIS A 112 -12.13 -5.22 -11.54
N PRO A 113 -13.30 -5.90 -11.46
CA PRO A 113 -14.31 -5.59 -10.45
C PRO A 113 -13.81 -5.83 -9.01
N SER A 114 -13.02 -6.88 -8.79
CA SER A 114 -12.41 -7.18 -7.48
C SER A 114 -11.36 -6.12 -7.14
N ALA A 115 -10.50 -5.77 -8.10
CA ALA A 115 -9.46 -4.77 -7.94
C ALA A 115 -10.06 -3.40 -7.56
N VAL A 116 -11.10 -2.94 -8.26
CA VAL A 116 -11.77 -1.66 -7.96
C VAL A 116 -12.30 -1.63 -6.52
N LYS A 117 -12.96 -2.70 -6.06
CA LYS A 117 -13.46 -2.76 -4.68
C LYS A 117 -12.35 -2.66 -3.65
N CYS A 118 -11.24 -3.38 -3.88
CA CYS A 118 -10.09 -3.40 -3.00
C CYS A 118 -9.41 -2.03 -2.92
N PHE A 119 -9.03 -1.47 -4.08
CA PHE A 119 -8.40 -0.16 -4.15
C PHE A 119 -9.26 0.95 -3.55
N LYS A 120 -10.59 0.92 -3.76
CA LYS A 120 -11.48 1.94 -3.21
C LYS A 120 -11.40 2.02 -1.67
N ILE A 121 -11.30 0.88 -0.99
CA ILE A 121 -11.19 0.87 0.49
C ILE A 121 -9.80 1.36 0.91
N LEU A 122 -8.74 0.91 0.26
CA LEU A 122 -7.37 1.29 0.60
C LEU A 122 -7.11 2.78 0.37
N TYR A 123 -7.52 3.35 -0.76
CA TYR A 123 -7.37 4.78 -1.03
C TYR A 123 -8.24 5.64 -0.13
N LYS A 124 -9.43 5.15 0.26
CA LYS A 124 -10.23 5.83 1.28
C LYS A 124 -9.49 5.87 2.62
N LEU A 125 -8.81 4.78 2.99
CA LEU A 125 -8.03 4.72 4.22
C LEU A 125 -6.82 5.67 4.19
N ILE A 126 -6.13 5.77 3.05
CA ILE A 126 -5.07 6.78 2.83
C ILE A 126 -5.63 8.19 3.00
N GLU A 127 -6.81 8.48 2.44
CA GLU A 127 -7.46 9.78 2.62
C GLU A 127 -7.78 10.09 4.09
N HIS A 128 -8.19 9.10 4.90
CA HIS A 128 -8.41 9.30 6.35
C HIS A 128 -7.09 9.59 7.07
N MET A 129 -6.02 8.88 6.71
CA MET A 129 -4.67 9.13 7.22
C MET A 129 -4.23 10.59 6.94
N GLU A 130 -4.38 11.04 5.69
CA GLU A 130 -3.99 12.39 5.26
C GLU A 130 -4.81 13.50 5.95
N GLN A 131 -6.04 13.20 6.38
CA GLN A 131 -6.90 14.14 7.11
C GLN A 131 -6.49 14.31 8.58
N GLY A 132 -5.54 13.52 9.07
CA GLY A 132 -5.04 13.58 10.44
C GLY A 132 -5.93 12.82 11.44
N ASP A 133 -6.73 11.86 10.97
CA ASP A 133 -7.44 10.95 11.86
C ASP A 133 -6.44 10.12 12.67
N GLU A 134 -6.77 9.82 13.92
CA GLU A 134 -5.94 9.03 14.85
C GLU A 134 -5.94 7.53 14.51
N ILE A 135 -5.55 7.18 13.27
CA ILE A 135 -5.40 5.80 12.82
C ILE A 135 -3.96 5.29 12.99
N ILE A 136 -2.98 6.20 12.95
CA ILE A 136 -1.55 5.96 13.17
C ILE A 136 -0.95 7.14 13.94
N PHE A 137 0.19 6.94 14.58
CA PHE A 137 0.86 7.99 15.36
C PHE A 137 2.29 8.21 14.85
N ALA A 138 2.60 9.43 14.39
CA ALA A 138 3.95 9.90 14.10
C ALA A 138 3.97 11.44 13.98
N GLU A 139 5.08 12.07 14.37
CA GLU A 139 5.30 13.52 14.20
C GLU A 139 5.44 13.88 12.71
N GLU A 140 6.17 13.06 11.96
CA GLU A 140 6.32 13.17 10.52
C GLU A 140 6.00 11.82 9.87
N TYR A 141 4.98 11.80 9.02
CA TYR A 141 4.64 10.68 8.16
C TYR A 141 4.13 11.19 6.82
N GLY A 142 4.02 10.29 5.85
CA GLY A 142 3.41 10.60 4.57
C GLY A 142 3.56 9.45 3.60
N ASP A 143 3.13 9.69 2.37
CA ASP A 143 3.09 8.69 1.31
C ASP A 143 4.44 7.98 1.11
N TRP A 144 5.57 8.65 1.34
CA TRP A 144 6.91 8.05 1.21
C TRP A 144 7.14 6.82 2.11
N MET A 145 6.32 6.61 3.13
CA MET A 145 6.33 5.42 3.98
C MET A 145 5.57 4.23 3.36
N ILE A 146 4.68 4.47 2.40
CA ILE A 146 4.01 3.42 1.63
C ILE A 146 5.04 2.81 0.68
N GLN A 147 5.40 1.55 0.94
CA GLN A 147 6.36 0.80 0.15
C GLN A 147 5.81 0.44 -1.23
N GLY A 148 6.70 0.44 -2.23
CA GLY A 148 6.39 0.05 -3.59
C GLY A 148 6.22 1.23 -4.56
N ASP A 149 5.77 0.92 -5.77
CA ASP A 149 5.60 1.92 -6.83
C ASP A 149 4.18 2.49 -6.78
N GLN A 150 4.01 3.62 -6.09
CA GLN A 150 2.73 4.31 -5.97
C GLN A 150 2.11 4.67 -7.31
N LYS A 151 2.94 5.04 -8.30
CA LYS A 151 2.47 5.29 -9.66
C LYS A 151 1.93 4.02 -10.29
N ALA A 152 2.57 2.87 -10.06
CA ALA A 152 2.07 1.59 -10.53
C ALA A 152 0.73 1.23 -9.85
N PHE A 153 0.58 1.48 -8.54
CA PHE A 153 -0.68 1.27 -7.83
C PHE A 153 -1.80 2.14 -8.39
N ALA A 154 -1.58 3.46 -8.52
CA ALA A 154 -2.55 4.38 -9.08
C ALA A 154 -2.92 4.01 -10.53
N ARG A 155 -1.93 3.67 -11.36
CA ARG A 155 -2.18 3.19 -12.73
C ARG A 155 -3.00 1.90 -12.74
N ALA A 156 -2.71 0.94 -11.87
CA ALA A 156 -3.45 -0.31 -11.79
C ALA A 156 -4.90 -0.10 -11.37
N TYR A 157 -5.14 0.84 -10.45
CA TYR A 157 -6.50 1.21 -10.07
C TYR A 157 -7.25 1.89 -11.23
N LEU A 158 -6.62 2.88 -11.87
CA LEU A 158 -7.18 3.58 -13.04
C LEU A 158 -7.48 2.63 -14.20
N THR A 159 -6.62 1.63 -14.47
CA THR A 159 -6.90 0.60 -15.48
C THR A 159 -8.18 -0.15 -15.17
N SER A 160 -8.34 -0.65 -13.93
CA SER A 160 -9.52 -1.42 -13.53
C SER A 160 -10.78 -0.56 -13.48
N LEU A 161 -10.68 0.72 -13.08
CA LEU A 161 -11.78 1.69 -13.17
C LEU A 161 -12.20 1.89 -14.63
N ALA A 162 -11.25 2.18 -15.52
CA ALA A 162 -11.54 2.42 -16.93
C ALA A 162 -12.28 1.25 -17.59
N ALA A 163 -11.95 0.02 -17.18
CA ALA A 163 -12.56 -1.21 -17.68
C ALA A 163 -13.97 -1.49 -17.13
N THR A 164 -14.37 -0.92 -15.98
CA THR A 164 -15.57 -1.36 -15.25
C THR A 164 -16.57 -0.26 -14.94
N THR A 165 -16.20 1.02 -15.10
CA THR A 165 -17.03 2.14 -14.64
C THR A 165 -17.46 3.08 -15.76
N THR A 166 -18.50 3.86 -15.48
CA THR A 166 -18.97 4.91 -16.40
C THR A 166 -17.95 6.05 -16.49
N PRO A 167 -18.01 6.89 -17.54
CA PRO A 167 -17.17 8.09 -17.60
C PRO A 167 -17.26 8.98 -16.36
N SER A 168 -18.45 9.11 -15.75
CA SER A 168 -18.66 9.92 -14.54
C SER A 168 -17.93 9.34 -13.35
N ASP A 169 -18.18 8.06 -13.05
CA ASP A 169 -17.57 7.37 -11.90
C ASP A 169 -16.04 7.30 -12.03
N PHE A 170 -15.53 7.07 -13.24
CA PHE A 170 -14.10 7.12 -13.55
C PHE A 170 -13.54 8.50 -13.21
N THR A 171 -14.19 9.57 -13.68
CA THR A 171 -13.72 10.94 -13.49
C THR A 171 -13.75 11.35 -12.03
N GLU A 172 -14.84 11.06 -11.32
CA GLU A 172 -14.99 11.36 -9.89
C GLU A 172 -13.91 10.67 -9.05
N THR A 173 -13.54 9.44 -9.40
CA THR A 173 -12.51 8.68 -8.68
C THR A 173 -11.09 9.09 -9.09
N ALA A 174 -10.86 9.42 -10.37
CA ALA A 174 -9.54 9.76 -10.88
C ALA A 174 -9.07 11.14 -10.39
N ILE A 175 -9.97 12.10 -10.18
CA ILE A 175 -9.59 13.47 -9.80
C ILE A 175 -8.85 13.52 -8.45
N PRO A 176 -9.34 12.91 -7.35
CA PRO A 176 -8.59 12.87 -6.09
C PRO A 176 -7.21 12.23 -6.25
N LEU A 177 -7.12 11.11 -6.97
CA LEU A 177 -5.85 10.43 -7.24
C LEU A 177 -4.85 11.32 -7.99
N ILE A 178 -5.33 12.16 -8.91
CA ILE A 178 -4.48 13.11 -9.64
C ILE A 178 -4.06 14.28 -8.75
N LYS A 179 -4.92 14.73 -7.84
CA LYS A 179 -4.68 15.89 -6.97
C LYS A 179 -3.69 15.61 -5.84
N ASN A 180 -3.84 14.47 -5.18
CA ASN A 180 -3.15 14.23 -3.90
C ASN A 180 -1.63 14.04 -4.09
N ASP A 181 -1.17 13.61 -5.26
CA ASP A 181 0.25 13.42 -5.52
C ASP A 181 0.91 14.68 -6.11
N ILE A 182 1.17 15.69 -5.27
CA ILE A 182 1.80 16.97 -5.67
C ILE A 182 3.14 16.77 -6.40
N SER A 183 3.85 15.66 -6.12
CA SER A 183 5.14 15.31 -6.74
C SER A 183 5.01 14.62 -8.11
N CYS A 184 3.89 13.95 -8.37
CA CYS A 184 3.66 13.16 -9.58
C CYS A 184 2.30 13.40 -10.26
N VAL A 185 1.61 14.52 -10.00
CA VAL A 185 0.33 14.94 -10.63
C VAL A 185 0.30 14.61 -12.12
N ASN A 186 1.34 15.03 -12.84
CA ASN A 186 1.45 14.84 -14.28
C ASN A 186 1.60 13.36 -14.69
N LYS A 187 2.26 12.55 -13.87
CA LYS A 187 2.48 11.12 -14.13
C LYS A 187 1.21 10.31 -13.88
N ILE A 188 0.43 10.63 -12.85
CA ILE A 188 -0.87 9.98 -12.58
C ILE A 188 -1.88 10.40 -13.63
N TYR A 189 -1.95 11.69 -13.96
CA TYR A 189 -2.79 12.18 -15.05
C TYR A 189 -2.45 11.53 -16.40
N ALA A 190 -1.17 11.45 -16.76
CA ALA A 190 -0.73 10.76 -17.97
C ALA A 190 -1.12 9.27 -17.95
N SER A 191 -1.08 8.62 -16.79
CA SER A 191 -1.53 7.23 -16.63
C SER A 191 -3.05 7.11 -16.80
N ALA A 192 -3.83 8.04 -16.24
CA ALA A 192 -5.29 8.10 -16.42
C ALA A 192 -5.66 8.25 -17.90
N LEU A 193 -4.98 9.15 -18.62
CA LEU A 193 -5.16 9.29 -20.08
C LEU A 193 -4.68 8.06 -20.85
N ALA A 194 -3.64 7.36 -20.42
CA ALA A 194 -3.18 6.17 -21.13
C ALA A 194 -4.21 5.04 -21.12
N VAL A 195 -4.97 4.90 -20.02
CA VAL A 195 -5.90 3.77 -19.81
C VAL A 195 -7.36 4.11 -20.13
N ALA A 196 -7.75 5.38 -20.04
CA ALA A 196 -9.12 5.81 -20.27
C ALA A 196 -9.56 5.67 -21.73
N ASN A 197 -10.83 5.32 -21.92
CA ASN A 197 -11.50 5.37 -23.22
C ASN A 197 -11.78 6.83 -23.66
N ARG A 198 -12.31 7.01 -24.88
CA ARG A 198 -12.53 8.36 -25.46
C ARG A 198 -13.48 9.22 -24.63
N GLU A 199 -14.55 8.65 -24.10
CA GLU A 199 -15.56 9.38 -23.32
C GLU A 199 -15.04 9.75 -21.93
N GLN A 200 -14.38 8.80 -21.26
CA GLN A 200 -13.70 9.00 -19.99
C GLN A 200 -12.66 10.13 -20.09
N LYS A 201 -11.83 10.13 -21.15
CA LYS A 201 -10.85 11.20 -21.42
C LYS A 201 -11.50 12.57 -21.57
N ALA A 202 -12.57 12.65 -22.38
CA ALA A 202 -13.24 13.89 -22.65
C ALA A 202 -13.84 14.49 -21.38
N LEU A 203 -14.49 13.66 -20.56
CA LEU A 203 -15.10 14.11 -19.30
C LEU A 203 -14.04 14.48 -18.26
N LEU A 204 -12.99 13.68 -18.10
CA LEU A 204 -11.89 13.97 -17.17
C LEU A 204 -11.27 15.34 -17.49
N ASN A 205 -10.93 15.60 -18.75
CA ASN A 205 -10.33 16.87 -19.16
C ASN A 205 -11.27 18.06 -18.91
N LYS A 206 -12.56 17.89 -19.20
CA LYS A 206 -13.57 18.92 -18.94
C LYS A 206 -13.66 19.25 -17.45
N GLU A 207 -13.69 18.25 -16.58
CA GLU A 207 -13.78 18.43 -15.14
C GLU A 207 -12.50 19.03 -14.54
N LEU A 208 -11.32 18.60 -14.99
CA LEU A 208 -10.04 19.18 -14.54
C LEU A 208 -9.95 20.67 -14.90
N GLN A 209 -10.39 21.05 -16.10
CA GLN A 209 -10.48 22.46 -16.52
C GLN A 209 -11.49 23.24 -15.68
N ALA A 210 -12.70 22.68 -15.46
CA ALA A 210 -13.75 23.33 -14.67
C ALA A 210 -13.29 23.58 -13.22
N ARG A 211 -12.52 22.66 -12.66
CA ARG A 211 -11.96 22.74 -11.30
C ARG A 211 -10.64 23.52 -11.21
N ARG A 212 -10.15 24.07 -12.34
CA ARG A 212 -8.88 24.81 -12.46
C ARG A 212 -7.69 24.07 -11.86
N ILE A 213 -7.64 22.75 -12.06
CA ILE A 213 -6.52 21.94 -11.58
C ILE A 213 -5.36 22.16 -12.55
N GLU A 214 -4.27 22.76 -12.08
CA GLU A 214 -3.08 22.98 -12.89
C GLU A 214 -2.36 21.67 -13.17
N ILE A 215 -2.40 21.24 -14.43
CA ILE A 215 -1.59 20.13 -14.93
C ILE A 215 -0.46 20.76 -15.74
N LYS A 216 0.76 20.67 -15.24
CA LYS A 216 1.94 21.16 -15.97
C LYS A 216 2.35 20.10 -16.98
N LEU A 217 1.78 20.14 -18.19
CA LEU A 217 2.13 19.25 -19.30
C LEU A 217 3.64 19.25 -19.59
#